data_AF-W6NKE0-F1
#
_entry.id   AF-W6NKE0-F1
#
_cell.length_a   1.000
_cell.length_b   1.000
_cell.length_c   1.000
_cell.angle_alpha   90.00
_cell.angle_beta   90.00
_cell.angle_gamma   90.00
#
_symmetry.space_group_name_H-M   'P 1'
#
loop_
_entity.id
_entity.type
_entity.pdbx_description
1 polymer ?
#
loop_
_entity_poly.entity_id
_entity_poly.type
_entity_poly.pdbx_seq_one_letter_code
_entity_poly.pdbx_strand_id
1 'polypeptide(L)'
;MTDISSLPADAVKFSNAVRNYWSIESMHWVLDVVFDEDSNRTRKEHSPENLSLLRKFALNILRNIETEKTMSGPRKRAKAMTDETFLDLVVKHTFLA
;
A
#
# COMPACT_ATOMS: atom_id res chain seq x y z
N MET A 1 6.56 -31.95 -16.01
CA MET A 1 6.50 -30.77 -15.14
C MET A 1 7.71 -29.93 -15.50
N THR A 2 7.53 -28.97 -16.40
CA THR A 2 8.65 -28.21 -17.00
C THR A 2 9.04 -27.07 -16.07
N ASP A 3 10.32 -27.01 -15.72
CA ASP A 3 10.90 -26.02 -14.81
C ASP A 3 10.62 -24.59 -15.27
N ILE A 4 10.16 -23.75 -14.33
CA ILE A 4 9.74 -22.35 -14.56
C ILE A 4 10.96 -21.42 -14.80
N SER A 5 12.19 -21.88 -14.54
CA SER A 5 13.41 -21.09 -14.78
C SER A 5 14.62 -21.96 -15.12
N SER A 6 15.55 -21.42 -15.91
CA SER A 6 16.86 -22.05 -16.22
C SER A 6 17.91 -21.88 -15.11
N LEU A 7 17.51 -21.34 -13.94
CA LEU A 7 18.42 -21.16 -12.81
C LEU A 7 18.66 -22.49 -12.09
N PRO A 8 19.87 -22.72 -11.56
CA PRO A 8 20.14 -23.89 -10.72
C PRO A 8 19.21 -23.88 -9.49
N ALA A 9 18.73 -25.06 -9.11
CA ALA A 9 17.80 -25.22 -8.01
C ALA A 9 18.45 -24.84 -6.67
N ASP A 10 18.07 -23.69 -6.14
CA ASP A 10 18.46 -23.18 -4.81
C ASP A 10 17.19 -22.91 -4.00
N ALA A 11 16.95 -23.75 -2.99
CA ALA A 11 15.77 -23.68 -2.15
C ALA A 11 15.68 -22.38 -1.33
N VAL A 12 16.82 -21.82 -0.89
CA VAL A 12 16.86 -20.58 -0.11
C VAL A 12 16.51 -19.40 -1.02
N LYS A 13 17.12 -19.33 -2.20
CA LYS A 13 16.84 -18.29 -3.18
C LYS A 13 15.38 -18.31 -3.62
N PHE A 14 14.83 -19.50 -3.88
CA PHE A 14 13.43 -19.66 -4.24
C PHE A 14 12.48 -19.20 -3.12
N SER A 15 12.72 -19.64 -1.88
CA SER A 15 11.90 -19.25 -0.73
C SER A 15 11.89 -17.73 -0.51
N ASN A 16 13.05 -17.07 -0.64
CA ASN A 16 13.15 -15.62 -0.53
C ASN A 16 12.38 -14.90 -1.64
N ALA A 17 12.47 -15.38 -2.89
CA ALA A 17 11.70 -14.82 -4.00
C ALA A 17 10.19 -14.92 -3.76
N VAL A 18 9.70 -16.08 -3.30
CA VAL A 18 8.29 -16.30 -2.96
C VAL A 18 7.83 -15.36 -1.86
N ARG A 19 8.61 -15.18 -0.79
CA ARG A 19 8.26 -14.22 0.30
C ARG A 19 8.19 -12.79 -0.19
N ASN A 20 9.15 -12.36 -1.01
CA ASN A 20 9.18 -11.01 -1.57
C ASN A 20 7.97 -10.76 -2.48
N TYR A 21 7.61 -11.74 -3.31
CA TYR A 21 6.42 -11.68 -4.15
C TYR A 21 5.15 -11.52 -3.31
N TRP A 22 4.96 -12.34 -2.28
CA TRP A 22 3.80 -12.25 -1.40
C TRP A 22 3.74 -10.94 -0.59
N SER A 23 4.89 -10.33 -0.28
CA SER A 23 4.94 -9.01 0.36
C SER A 23 4.30 -7.93 -0.54
N ILE A 24 4.51 -8.03 -1.86
CA ILE A 24 3.90 -7.13 -2.85
C ILE A 24 2.38 -7.38 -2.92
N GLU A 25 1.96 -8.63 -3.03
CA GLU A 25 0.53 -9.00 -3.08
C GLU A 25 -0.23 -8.60 -1.81
N SER A 26 0.42 -8.70 -0.64
CA SER A 26 -0.15 -8.22 0.63
C SER A 26 -0.41 -6.71 0.61
N MET A 27 0.45 -5.92 -0.05
CA MET A 27 0.19 -4.50 -0.28
C MET A 27 -0.99 -4.29 -1.24
N HIS A 28 -1.09 -5.07 -2.32
CA HIS A 28 -2.22 -5.01 -3.25
C HIS A 28 -3.55 -5.25 -2.55
N TRP A 29 -3.65 -6.30 -1.73
CA TRP A 29 -4.87 -6.56 -0.96
C TRP A 29 -5.32 -5.38 -0.09
N VAL A 30 -4.36 -4.66 0.52
CA VAL A 30 -4.67 -3.46 1.29
C VAL A 30 -5.22 -2.34 0.39
N LEU A 31 -4.67 -2.16 -0.80
CA LEU A 31 -5.18 -1.17 -1.75
C LEU A 31 -6.59 -1.55 -2.23
N ASP A 32 -6.78 -2.81 -2.59
CA ASP A 32 -8.05 -3.33 -3.12
C ASP A 32 -9.18 -3.18 -2.09
N VAL A 33 -8.94 -3.58 -0.84
CA VAL A 33 -9.98 -3.61 0.21
C VAL A 33 -10.05 -2.32 1.02
N VAL A 34 -8.90 -1.79 1.47
CA VAL A 34 -8.89 -0.62 2.37
C VAL A 34 -9.02 0.67 1.57
N PHE A 35 -8.46 0.75 0.37
CA PHE A 35 -8.58 1.94 -0.49
C PHE A 35 -9.66 1.81 -1.57
N ASP A 36 -10.41 0.70 -1.55
CA ASP A 36 -11.52 0.44 -2.45
C ASP A 36 -11.08 0.62 -3.92
N GLU A 37 -9.90 0.06 -4.24
CA GLU A 37 -9.29 0.20 -5.56
C GLU A 37 -10.06 -0.60 -6.62
N ASP A 38 -10.45 -1.83 -6.29
CA ASP A 38 -11.18 -2.75 -7.19
C ASP A 38 -12.54 -2.20 -7.66
N SER A 39 -13.24 -1.46 -6.80
CA SER A 39 -14.55 -0.92 -7.14
C SER A 39 -14.49 0.37 -7.96
N ASN A 40 -13.31 1.01 -8.06
CA ASN A 40 -13.15 2.30 -8.72
C ASN A 40 -13.36 2.17 -10.25
N ARG A 41 -14.27 2.99 -10.79
CA ARG A 41 -14.64 3.01 -12.21
C ARG A 41 -13.99 4.13 -13.02
N THR A 42 -13.01 4.82 -12.46
CA THR A 42 -12.27 5.89 -13.14
C THR A 42 -11.45 5.28 -14.27
N ARG A 43 -11.69 5.70 -15.52
CA ARG A 43 -11.07 5.15 -16.74
C ARG A 43 -10.59 6.21 -17.74
N LYS A 44 -10.66 7.49 -17.38
CA LYS A 44 -10.35 8.59 -18.27
C LYS A 44 -8.85 8.89 -18.27
N GLU A 45 -8.23 8.89 -19.44
CA GLU A 45 -6.82 9.30 -19.63
C GLU A 45 -5.89 8.66 -18.58
N HIS A 46 -5.01 9.45 -17.97
CA HIS A 46 -4.07 9.04 -16.92
C HIS A 46 -4.69 8.97 -15.51
N SER A 47 -6.00 9.20 -15.35
CA SER A 47 -6.63 9.19 -14.03
C SER A 47 -6.51 7.85 -13.26
N PRO A 48 -6.60 6.66 -13.90
CA PRO A 48 -6.43 5.39 -13.18
C PRO A 48 -5.03 5.25 -12.56
N GLU A 49 -4.00 5.58 -13.34
CA GLU A 49 -2.60 5.51 -12.91
C GLU A 49 -2.30 6.53 -11.81
N ASN A 50 -2.75 7.78 -12.01
CA ASN A 50 -2.60 8.84 -11.01
C ASN A 50 -3.26 8.47 -9.68
N LEU A 51 -4.47 7.90 -9.71
CA LEU A 51 -5.15 7.46 -8.50
C LEU A 51 -4.44 6.29 -7.82
N SER A 52 -3.94 5.31 -8.57
CA SER A 52 -3.16 4.20 -8.01
C SER A 52 -1.89 4.71 -7.32
N LEU A 53 -1.19 5.67 -7.94
CA LEU A 53 -0.01 6.30 -7.35
C LEU A 53 -0.35 7.05 -6.04
N LEU A 54 -1.43 7.86 -6.05
CA LEU A 54 -1.87 8.60 -4.87
C LEU A 54 -2.26 7.67 -3.71
N ARG A 55 -2.94 6.55 -3.99
CA ARG A 55 -3.29 5.55 -2.96
C ARG A 55 -2.06 4.90 -2.34
N LYS A 56 -1.10 4.49 -3.18
CA LYS A 56 0.18 3.92 -2.71
C LYS A 56 0.94 4.93 -1.84
N PHE A 57 0.94 6.19 -2.24
CA PHE A 57 1.55 7.27 -1.47
C PHE A 57 0.87 7.44 -0.11
N ALA A 58 -0.46 7.54 -0.08
CA ALA A 58 -1.24 7.63 1.16
C ALA A 58 -1.02 6.41 2.08
N LEU A 59 -1.00 5.20 1.52
CA LEU A 59 -0.71 3.98 2.27
C LEU A 59 0.67 4.03 2.95
N ASN A 60 1.70 4.48 2.23
CA ASN A 60 3.04 4.60 2.78
C ASN A 60 3.12 5.63 3.90
N ILE A 61 2.45 6.77 3.78
CA ILE A 61 2.40 7.77 4.85
C ILE A 61 1.71 7.17 6.09
N LEU A 62 0.53 6.58 5.93
CA LEU A 62 -0.23 6.01 7.05
C LEU A 62 0.49 4.84 7.75
N ARG A 63 1.35 4.11 7.03
CA ARG A 63 2.20 3.06 7.61
C ARG A 63 3.30 3.64 8.49
N ASN A 64 3.95 4.71 8.04
CA ASN A 64 5.10 5.31 8.73
C ASN A 64 4.71 6.32 9.81
N ILE A 65 3.46 6.81 9.82
CA ILE A 65 3.04 7.79 10.80
C ILE A 65 2.92 7.20 12.20
N GLU A 66 3.60 7.81 13.15
CA GLU A 66 3.49 7.48 14.57
C GLU A 66 2.19 8.05 15.15
N THR A 67 1.53 7.25 15.98
CA THR A 67 0.29 7.63 16.65
C THR A 67 0.41 7.29 18.13
N GLU A 68 -0.13 8.14 19.00
CA GLU A 68 -0.08 7.95 20.47
C GLU A 68 -0.55 6.56 20.93
N LYS A 69 -1.49 5.97 20.19
CA LYS A 69 -1.97 4.61 20.38
C LYS A 69 -1.76 3.82 19.10
N THR A 70 -1.47 2.53 19.22
CA THR A 70 -1.41 1.62 18.07
C THR A 70 -2.76 1.58 17.35
N MET A 71 -2.76 1.91 16.06
CA MET A 71 -3.95 1.95 15.21
C MET A 71 -3.76 1.12 13.94
N SER A 72 -4.80 0.40 13.53
CA SER A 72 -4.81 -0.30 12.25
C SER A 72 -4.91 0.68 11.07
N GLY A 73 -4.41 0.27 9.90
CA GLY A 73 -4.46 1.07 8.67
C GLY A 73 -5.86 1.64 8.34
N PRO A 74 -6.93 0.82 8.33
CA PRO A 74 -8.29 1.31 8.10
C PRO A 74 -8.72 2.37 9.13
N ARG A 75 -8.32 2.22 10.40
CA ARG A 75 -8.66 3.17 11.45
C ARG A 75 -7.89 4.49 11.30
N LYS A 76 -6.61 4.44 10.91
CA LYS A 76 -5.84 5.64 10.57
C LYS A 76 -6.46 6.38 9.38
N ARG A 77 -6.88 5.66 8.33
CA ARG A 77 -7.58 6.23 7.17
C ARG A 77 -8.90 6.90 7.56
N ALA A 78 -9.74 6.21 8.33
CA ALA A 78 -11.01 6.75 8.80
C ALA A 78 -10.79 8.00 9.68
N LYS A 79 -9.80 7.97 10.58
CA LYS A 79 -9.44 9.13 11.40
C LYS A 79 -9.02 10.31 10.54
N ALA A 80 -8.16 10.11 9.54
CA ALA A 80 -7.75 11.18 8.62
C ALA A 80 -8.92 11.75 7.79
N MET A 81 -10.00 11.00 7.61
CA MET A 81 -11.21 11.49 6.94
C MET A 81 -12.10 12.34 7.87
N THR A 82 -12.09 12.08 9.18
CA THR A 82 -13.03 12.69 10.13
C THR A 82 -12.41 13.73 11.06
N ASP A 83 -11.08 13.74 11.20
CA ASP A 83 -10.33 14.59 12.14
C ASP A 83 -9.31 15.44 11.36
N GLU A 84 -9.63 16.72 11.21
CA GLU A 84 -8.79 17.69 10.48
C GLU A 84 -7.40 17.85 11.09
N THR A 85 -7.27 17.76 12.42
CA THR A 85 -5.98 17.90 13.09
C THR A 85 -5.07 16.72 12.78
N PHE A 86 -5.65 15.52 12.75
CA PHE A 86 -4.93 14.32 12.35
C PHE A 86 -4.60 14.32 10.85
N LEU A 87 -5.50 14.81 10.00
CA LEU A 87 -5.25 14.97 8.57
C LEU A 87 -4.08 15.93 8.32
N ASP A 88 -4.05 17.07 9.00
CA ASP A 88 -2.95 18.04 8.89
C ASP A 88 -1.61 17.43 9.34
N LEU A 89 -1.61 16.64 10.42
CA LEU A 89 -0.44 15.88 10.85
C LEU A 89 0.03 14.87 9.77
N VAL A 90 -0.88 14.14 9.13
CA VAL A 90 -0.59 13.23 8.01
C VAL A 90 0.03 13.97 6.82
N VAL A 91 -0.52 15.12 6.45
CA VAL A 91 -0.02 15.94 5.32
C VAL A 91 1.34 16.54 5.65
N LYS A 92 1.53 17.10 6.85
CA LYS A 92 2.80 17.72 7.29
C LYS A 92 3.95 16.74 7.40
N HIS A 93 3.69 15.53 7.89
CA HIS A 93 4.67 14.44 7.95
C HIS A 93 5.27 14.11 6.56
N THR A 94 4.59 14.50 5.48
CA THR A 94 4.96 14.14 4.11
C THR A 94 5.80 15.20 3.40
N PHE A 95 5.57 16.48 3.68
CA PHE A 95 6.09 17.59 2.86
C PHE A 95 6.99 18.58 3.61
N LEU A 96 7.15 18.45 4.93
CA LEU A 96 7.89 19.41 5.76
C LEU A 96 8.92 18.76 6.71
N ALA A 97 9.36 17.53 6.39
CA ALA A 97 10.46 16.86 7.10
C ALA A 97 11.83 17.33 6.59
#